data_AF-A0A9D8ZHY8-F1
#
_entry.id   AF-A0A9D8ZHY8-F1
#
_cell.length_a   1.000
_cell.length_b   1.000
_cell.length_c   1.000
_cell.angle_alpha   90.00
_cell.angle_beta   90.00
_cell.angle_gamma   90.00
#
_symmetry.space_group_name_H-M   'P 1'
#
loop_
_entity.id
_entity.type
_entity.pdbx_description
1 polymer ?
#
loop_
_entity_poly.entity_id
_entity_poly.type
_entity_poly.pdbx_seq_one_letter_code
_entity_poly.pdbx_strand_id
1 'polypeptide(L)'
;MLDYSRFKEQSIKGRYINKDSIRDCFKKVPSPLIHIGDSVRGNPIHAFTMGDGGKKILMWSQMHGNESTTTKAVWDMVNYLQSDFEDAKHILKECTLMVVPMLNPDGADDYTRENSNKIDLNRDAKNLSQPESIALRDLFERFQPDYCFNLHDQRTLFSAGENNKPATVSFLSPASSPERDITPNREVAMKLIAAMNHRLQTLIPGQIGRYDDGFNDNCVGDTFQMLGIPTVLFESGHYPNDYEREKTRELIFVALVEALHTIANDTIEAFNTGDYFSIPNNHKLFFDVLVKHPELVNGAFETGQSVGIRFKEVLQDKKIIFRPKIAEIGDLNGFYGHQTIECIDSKDFGFSPEQHEILDLLREFKNLK
;
A
#
# COMPACT_ATOMS: atom_id res chain seq x y z
N MET A 1 -13.61 -16.32 -12.48
CA MET A 1 -12.59 -15.66 -11.65
C MET A 1 -11.35 -15.53 -12.53
N LEU A 2 -10.76 -14.33 -12.65
CA LEU A 2 -9.52 -14.16 -13.40
C LEU A 2 -8.44 -15.01 -12.74
N ASP A 3 -7.78 -15.87 -13.51
CA ASP A 3 -6.61 -16.60 -13.04
C ASP A 3 -5.43 -15.63 -12.99
N TYR A 4 -5.22 -15.04 -11.81
CA TYR A 4 -4.17 -14.04 -11.55
C TYR A 4 -2.77 -14.52 -11.98
N SER A 5 -2.50 -15.83 -11.89
CA SER A 5 -1.18 -16.38 -12.25
C SER A 5 -0.77 -16.08 -13.70
N ARG A 6 -1.75 -15.90 -14.59
CA ARG A 6 -1.54 -15.53 -16.00
C ARG A 6 -1.04 -14.10 -16.20
N PHE A 7 -1.32 -13.21 -15.25
CA PHE A 7 -1.02 -11.78 -15.35
C PHE A 7 0.11 -11.35 -14.44
N LYS A 8 0.47 -12.17 -13.44
CA LYS A 8 1.56 -11.88 -12.52
C LYS A 8 2.89 -11.65 -13.25
N GLU A 9 3.46 -10.45 -13.09
CA GLU A 9 4.81 -10.12 -13.54
C GLU A 9 5.86 -10.91 -12.76
N GLN A 10 6.55 -11.83 -13.44
CA GLN A 10 7.49 -12.75 -12.81
C GLN A 10 8.87 -12.13 -12.55
N SER A 11 9.23 -11.06 -13.27
CA SER A 11 10.55 -10.42 -13.12
C SER A 11 10.72 -9.64 -11.82
N ILE A 12 9.63 -9.26 -11.16
CA ILE A 12 9.62 -8.53 -9.88
C ILE A 12 8.89 -9.32 -8.81
N LYS A 13 9.48 -9.40 -7.61
CA LYS A 13 8.93 -10.15 -6.47
C LYS A 13 9.51 -9.65 -5.15
N GLY A 14 8.80 -9.91 -4.07
CA GLY A 14 9.22 -9.58 -2.72
C GLY A 14 9.12 -8.10 -2.40
N ARG A 15 9.81 -7.66 -1.34
CA ARG A 15 9.68 -6.31 -0.77
C ARG A 15 10.56 -5.23 -1.42
N TYR A 16 11.75 -5.58 -1.92
CA TYR A 16 12.71 -4.61 -2.44
C TYR A 16 12.60 -4.50 -3.97
N ILE A 17 11.89 -3.48 -4.44
CA ILE A 17 11.77 -3.14 -5.86
C ILE A 17 12.34 -1.74 -6.06
N ASN A 18 13.32 -1.62 -6.95
CA ASN A 18 13.98 -0.37 -7.30
C ASN A 18 13.94 -0.14 -8.83
N LYS A 19 14.56 0.95 -9.29
CA LYS A 19 14.57 1.31 -10.72
C LYS A 19 15.11 0.20 -11.64
N ASP A 20 16.14 -0.52 -11.19
CA ASP A 20 16.75 -1.61 -11.95
C ASP A 20 15.80 -2.81 -12.05
N SER A 21 15.01 -3.05 -11.00
CA SER A 21 14.05 -4.15 -10.92
C SER A 21 12.95 -4.02 -11.99
N ILE A 22 12.46 -2.80 -12.24
CA ILE A 22 11.37 -2.54 -13.19
C ILE A 22 11.85 -2.22 -14.61
N ARG A 23 13.18 -2.14 -14.84
CA ARG A 23 13.76 -1.74 -16.13
C ARG A 23 13.26 -2.60 -17.29
N ASP A 24 13.20 -3.92 -17.10
CA ASP A 24 12.76 -4.85 -18.14
C ASP A 24 11.23 -4.86 -18.30
N CYS A 25 10.48 -4.44 -17.28
CA CYS A 25 9.02 -4.33 -17.37
C CYS A 25 8.60 -3.27 -18.41
N PHE A 26 9.34 -2.17 -18.52
CA PHE A 26 9.08 -1.12 -19.51
C PHE A 26 9.14 -1.61 -20.96
N LYS A 27 9.87 -2.69 -21.28
CA LYS A 27 9.91 -3.28 -22.63
C LYS A 27 8.57 -3.84 -23.08
N LYS A 28 7.65 -4.08 -22.14
CA LYS A 28 6.31 -4.61 -22.39
C LYS A 28 5.32 -3.52 -22.72
N VAL A 29 5.65 -2.25 -22.46
CA VAL A 29 4.73 -1.15 -22.70
C VAL A 29 4.79 -0.78 -24.19
N PRO A 30 3.64 -0.72 -24.90
CA PRO A 30 3.63 -0.44 -26.34
C PRO A 30 3.92 1.03 -26.67
N SER A 31 3.78 1.94 -25.71
CA SER A 31 4.02 3.37 -25.88
C SER A 31 5.46 3.76 -25.53
N PRO A 32 6.01 4.81 -26.17
CA PRO A 32 7.28 5.39 -25.77
C PRO A 32 7.24 5.86 -24.30
N LEU A 33 8.33 5.62 -23.57
CA LEU A 33 8.47 6.15 -22.22
C LEU A 33 8.50 7.67 -22.24
N ILE A 34 7.75 8.27 -21.32
CA ILE A 34 7.70 9.71 -21.11
C ILE A 34 8.64 10.02 -19.96
N HIS A 35 9.70 10.78 -20.22
CA HIS A 35 10.51 11.35 -19.16
C HIS A 35 9.76 12.53 -18.53
N ILE A 36 9.41 12.44 -17.25
CA ILE A 36 8.62 13.48 -16.56
C ILE A 36 9.47 14.39 -15.67
N GLY A 37 10.72 14.01 -15.41
CA GLY A 37 11.68 14.74 -14.59
C GLY A 37 12.70 13.78 -13.98
N ASP A 38 13.66 14.32 -13.24
CA ASP A 38 14.71 13.57 -12.57
C ASP A 38 14.54 13.64 -11.04
N SER A 39 15.00 12.61 -10.32
CA SER A 39 15.10 12.65 -8.86
C SER A 39 16.21 13.58 -8.39
N VAL A 40 16.31 13.78 -7.07
CA VAL A 40 17.40 14.56 -6.46
C VAL A 40 18.80 14.02 -6.84
N ARG A 41 18.99 12.70 -6.95
CA ARG A 41 20.26 12.10 -7.42
C ARG A 41 20.40 12.04 -8.95
N GLY A 42 19.47 12.63 -9.71
CA GLY A 42 19.49 12.62 -11.17
C GLY A 42 19.06 11.29 -11.78
N ASN A 43 18.31 10.46 -11.06
CA ASN A 43 17.72 9.26 -11.66
C ASN A 43 16.47 9.66 -12.44
N PRO A 44 16.30 9.21 -13.69
CA PRO A 44 15.15 9.60 -14.49
C PRO A 44 13.86 9.00 -13.94
N ILE A 45 12.79 9.79 -13.95
CA ILE A 45 11.45 9.38 -13.58
C ILE A 45 10.65 9.23 -14.88
N HIS A 46 10.17 8.01 -15.10
CA HIS A 46 9.44 7.65 -16.31
C HIS A 46 7.97 7.44 -16.02
N ALA A 47 7.14 7.94 -16.93
CA ALA A 47 5.74 7.58 -17.07
C ALA A 47 5.53 6.84 -18.38
N PHE A 48 4.37 6.19 -18.51
CA PHE A 48 3.92 5.64 -19.77
C PHE A 48 2.41 5.72 -19.91
N THR A 49 1.92 5.57 -21.14
CA THR A 49 0.49 5.59 -21.44
C THR A 49 -0.03 4.24 -21.94
N MET A 50 -1.28 3.93 -21.62
CA MET A 50 -2.02 2.80 -22.19
C MET A 50 -3.46 3.19 -22.49
N GLY A 51 -3.97 2.71 -23.62
CA GLY A 51 -5.32 3.04 -24.08
C GLY A 51 -5.39 4.37 -24.81
N ASP A 52 -6.53 4.61 -25.44
CA ASP A 52 -6.81 5.78 -26.29
C ASP A 52 -8.18 6.42 -26.00
N GLY A 53 -8.84 5.96 -24.94
CA GLY A 53 -10.17 6.43 -24.60
C GLY A 53 -10.23 7.78 -23.90
N GLY A 54 -11.43 8.35 -23.85
CA GLY A 54 -11.66 9.72 -23.35
C GLY A 54 -11.49 9.88 -21.84
N LYS A 55 -11.62 8.80 -21.05
CA LYS A 55 -11.56 8.84 -19.58
C LYS A 55 -10.10 8.77 -19.12
N LYS A 56 -9.55 9.87 -18.63
CA LYS A 56 -8.14 9.99 -18.28
C LYS A 56 -7.88 9.62 -16.83
N ILE A 57 -6.96 8.69 -16.60
CA ILE A 57 -6.64 8.18 -15.26
C ILE A 57 -5.15 8.35 -15.01
N LEU A 58 -4.77 9.16 -14.01
CA LEU A 58 -3.40 9.29 -13.54
C LEU A 58 -3.16 8.34 -12.37
N MET A 59 -2.11 7.54 -12.43
CA MET A 59 -1.74 6.62 -11.38
C MET A 59 -0.26 6.80 -11.06
N TRP A 60 0.09 6.84 -9.78
CA TRP A 60 1.50 6.85 -9.36
C TRP A 60 1.73 5.94 -8.18
N SER A 61 2.90 5.31 -8.16
CA SER A 61 3.32 4.38 -7.12
C SER A 61 4.76 4.66 -6.67
N GLN A 62 5.15 4.06 -5.54
CA GLN A 62 6.47 4.22 -4.92
C GLN A 62 6.90 5.70 -4.80
N MET A 63 5.97 6.59 -4.42
CA MET A 63 6.37 7.94 -3.96
C MET A 63 7.08 7.87 -2.61
N HIS A 64 6.70 6.88 -1.79
CA HIS A 64 7.56 6.37 -0.74
C HIS A 64 8.34 5.19 -1.29
N GLY A 65 9.67 5.28 -1.24
CA GLY A 65 10.53 4.32 -1.90
C GLY A 65 10.41 2.88 -1.39
N ASN A 66 10.08 2.70 -0.11
CA ASN A 66 9.91 1.39 0.52
C ASN A 66 8.52 0.74 0.30
N GLU A 67 7.62 1.37 -0.45
CA GLU A 67 6.23 0.93 -0.62
C GLU A 67 6.00 0.32 -2.02
N SER A 68 6.60 -0.85 -2.27
CA SER A 68 6.72 -1.45 -3.60
C SER A 68 5.55 -2.33 -4.05
N THR A 69 4.63 -2.69 -3.14
CA THR A 69 3.62 -3.71 -3.44
C THR A 69 2.69 -3.27 -4.55
N THR A 70 2.29 -2.00 -4.56
CA THR A 70 1.40 -1.47 -5.59
C THR A 70 2.11 -1.28 -6.93
N THR A 71 3.41 -0.95 -6.97
CA THR A 71 4.21 -0.97 -8.21
C THR A 71 4.19 -2.36 -8.85
N LYS A 72 4.31 -3.42 -8.04
CA LYS A 72 4.21 -4.81 -8.55
C LYS A 72 2.82 -5.08 -9.15
N ALA A 73 1.75 -4.65 -8.47
CA ALA A 73 0.38 -4.82 -8.94
C ALA A 73 0.06 -4.02 -10.21
N VAL A 74 0.69 -2.84 -10.39
CA VAL A 74 0.61 -2.05 -11.63
C VAL A 74 1.14 -2.85 -12.81
N TRP A 75 2.26 -3.55 -12.66
CA TRP A 75 2.79 -4.39 -13.74
C TRP A 75 1.94 -5.64 -14.02
N ASP A 76 1.26 -6.18 -13.00
CA ASP A 76 0.27 -7.24 -13.20
C ASP A 76 -0.95 -6.72 -14.00
N MET A 77 -1.39 -5.51 -13.69
CA MET A 77 -2.45 -4.81 -14.42
C MET A 77 -2.05 -4.55 -15.88
N VAL A 78 -0.81 -4.12 -16.13
CA VAL A 78 -0.28 -3.95 -17.50
C VAL A 78 -0.37 -5.26 -18.29
N ASN A 79 0.01 -6.39 -17.70
CA ASN A 79 -0.11 -7.70 -18.35
C ASN A 79 -1.58 -8.10 -18.62
N TYR A 80 -2.51 -7.78 -17.71
CA TYR A 80 -3.95 -7.97 -17.93
C TYR A 80 -4.48 -7.12 -19.07
N LEU A 81 -4.14 -5.83 -19.11
CA LEU A 81 -4.63 -4.90 -20.12
C LEU A 81 -4.14 -5.24 -21.54
N GLN A 82 -2.99 -5.92 -21.66
CA GLN A 82 -2.47 -6.41 -22.95
C GLN A 82 -3.04 -7.76 -23.39
N SER A 83 -3.90 -8.37 -22.57
CA SER A 83 -4.47 -9.67 -22.88
C SER A 83 -5.66 -9.58 -23.85
N ASP A 84 -6.06 -10.72 -24.40
CA ASP A 84 -7.21 -10.80 -25.33
C ASP A 84 -8.58 -10.75 -24.65
N PHE A 85 -8.65 -10.49 -23.34
CA PHE A 85 -9.92 -10.38 -22.63
C PHE A 85 -10.70 -9.17 -23.15
N GLU A 86 -11.99 -9.38 -23.45
CA GLU A 86 -12.86 -8.30 -23.95
C GLU A 86 -12.96 -7.13 -22.98
N ASP A 87 -12.95 -7.40 -21.68
CA ASP A 87 -12.93 -6.36 -20.65
C ASP A 87 -11.64 -5.52 -20.68
N ALA A 88 -10.47 -6.15 -20.85
CA ALA A 88 -9.20 -5.45 -20.99
C ALA A 88 -9.18 -4.52 -22.22
N LYS A 89 -9.67 -5.03 -23.37
CA LYS A 89 -9.81 -4.23 -24.59
C LYS A 89 -10.79 -3.07 -24.41
N HIS A 90 -11.92 -3.32 -23.75
CA HIS A 90 -12.93 -2.31 -23.45
C HIS A 90 -12.35 -1.20 -22.55
N ILE A 91 -11.64 -1.57 -21.48
CA ILE A 91 -10.95 -0.61 -20.61
C ILE A 91 -10.00 0.27 -21.42
N LEU A 92 -9.15 -0.31 -22.28
CA LEU A 92 -8.19 0.47 -23.08
C LEU A 92 -8.86 1.35 -24.15
N LYS A 93 -10.04 0.98 -24.62
CA LYS A 93 -10.83 1.78 -25.57
C LYS A 93 -11.53 2.97 -24.90
N GLU A 94 -11.97 2.80 -23.65
CA GLU A 94 -12.72 3.82 -22.92
C GLU A 94 -11.84 4.73 -22.07
N CYS A 95 -10.66 4.24 -21.65
CA CYS A 95 -9.75 4.95 -20.78
C CYS A 95 -8.39 5.23 -21.44
N THR A 96 -7.79 6.36 -21.07
CA THR A 96 -6.36 6.64 -21.26
C THR A 96 -5.70 6.63 -19.89
N LEU A 97 -4.79 5.68 -19.65
CA LEU A 97 -4.03 5.55 -18.42
C LEU A 97 -2.70 6.28 -18.57
N MET A 98 -2.36 7.16 -17.63
CA MET A 98 -1.03 7.73 -17.43
C MET A 98 -0.45 7.16 -16.15
N VAL A 99 0.63 6.38 -16.26
CA VAL A 99 1.16 5.60 -15.13
C VAL A 99 2.59 5.99 -14.83
N VAL A 100 2.84 6.39 -13.58
CA VAL A 100 4.18 6.61 -13.00
C VAL A 100 4.48 5.44 -12.06
N PRO A 101 5.12 4.35 -12.52
CA PRO A 101 5.29 3.15 -11.70
C PRO A 101 6.25 3.32 -10.52
N MET A 102 7.11 4.35 -10.55
CA MET A 102 8.05 4.66 -9.48
C MET A 102 8.36 6.17 -9.48
N LEU A 103 7.76 6.91 -8.55
CA LEU A 103 7.98 8.35 -8.43
C LEU A 103 9.29 8.71 -7.70
N ASN A 104 9.67 7.92 -6.69
CA ASN A 104 10.85 8.17 -5.85
C ASN A 104 11.92 7.08 -6.06
N PRO A 105 12.65 7.09 -7.18
CA PRO A 105 13.67 6.08 -7.45
C PRO A 105 14.83 6.12 -6.45
N ASP A 106 15.14 7.30 -5.88
CA ASP A 106 16.17 7.46 -4.86
C ASP A 106 15.81 6.74 -3.56
N GLY A 107 14.60 6.98 -3.06
CA GLY A 107 14.08 6.28 -1.88
C GLY A 107 13.92 4.79 -2.14
N ALA A 108 13.58 4.39 -3.37
CA ALA A 108 13.44 2.97 -3.73
C ALA A 108 14.78 2.24 -3.68
N ASP A 109 15.87 2.86 -4.16
CA ASP A 109 17.22 2.31 -4.04
C ASP A 109 17.65 2.15 -2.57
N ASP A 110 17.37 3.15 -1.73
CA ASP A 110 17.75 3.16 -0.32
C ASP A 110 16.75 2.42 0.58
N TYR A 111 15.63 1.96 0.03
CA TYR A 111 14.48 1.43 0.76
C TYR A 111 13.99 2.34 1.90
N THR A 112 13.83 3.63 1.60
CA THR A 112 13.33 4.64 2.53
C THR A 112 11.98 5.19 2.11
N ARG A 113 11.22 5.67 3.10
CA ARG A 113 9.97 6.39 2.85
C ARG A 113 10.23 7.72 2.15
N GLU A 114 11.23 8.47 2.61
CA GLU A 114 11.58 9.77 2.05
C GLU A 114 12.43 9.65 0.78
N ASN A 115 12.57 10.75 0.02
CA ASN A 115 13.57 10.87 -1.04
C ASN A 115 15.00 11.04 -0.48
N SER A 116 15.99 11.25 -1.34
CA SER A 116 17.39 11.37 -0.90
C SER A 116 17.70 12.63 -0.06
N ASN A 117 16.85 13.65 -0.13
CA ASN A 117 16.89 14.83 0.77
C ASN A 117 16.20 14.60 2.12
N LYS A 118 15.70 13.40 2.40
CA LYS A 118 14.92 13.07 3.61
C LYS A 118 13.60 13.84 3.71
N ILE A 119 13.00 14.16 2.57
CA ILE A 119 11.66 14.75 2.48
C ILE A 119 10.64 13.67 2.12
N ASP A 120 9.54 13.64 2.87
CA ASP A 120 8.35 12.86 2.53
C ASP A 120 7.63 13.58 1.38
N LEU A 121 7.68 13.00 0.17
CA LEU A 121 7.05 13.57 -1.02
C LEU A 121 5.53 13.69 -0.87
N ASN A 122 4.90 12.85 -0.04
CA ASN A 122 3.47 12.94 0.28
C ASN A 122 3.19 13.96 1.38
N ARG A 123 4.13 14.86 1.66
CA ARG A 123 3.99 16.07 2.49
C ARG A 123 4.54 17.31 1.78
N ASP A 124 4.78 17.23 0.47
CA ASP A 124 5.41 18.29 -0.32
C ASP A 124 4.54 18.77 -1.51
N ALA A 125 3.24 18.44 -1.53
CA ALA A 125 2.35 18.74 -2.65
C ALA A 125 2.05 20.24 -2.85
N LYS A 126 2.29 21.06 -1.82
CA LYS A 126 2.12 22.53 -1.85
C LYS A 126 3.41 23.28 -2.10
N ASN A 127 4.43 22.98 -1.31
CA ASN A 127 5.72 23.66 -1.41
C ASN A 127 6.44 23.28 -2.69
N LEU A 128 6.20 22.06 -3.21
CA LEU A 128 6.84 21.53 -4.41
C LEU A 128 8.36 21.75 -4.36
N SER A 129 8.94 21.46 -3.19
CA SER A 129 10.36 21.73 -2.93
C SER A 129 11.27 20.69 -3.56
N GLN A 130 10.74 19.50 -3.86
CA GLN A 130 11.49 18.38 -4.42
C GLN A 130 11.25 18.24 -5.92
N PRO A 131 12.28 17.86 -6.71
CA PRO A 131 12.13 17.70 -8.15
C PRO A 131 11.13 16.60 -8.51
N GLU A 132 10.99 15.55 -7.68
CA GLU A 132 9.99 14.50 -7.87
C GLU A 132 8.56 15.05 -7.71
N SER A 133 8.34 15.92 -6.72
CA SER A 133 7.05 16.59 -6.48
C SER A 133 6.67 17.50 -7.66
N ILE A 134 7.63 18.28 -8.15
CA ILE A 134 7.45 19.16 -9.32
C ILE A 134 7.10 18.31 -10.56
N ALA A 135 7.83 17.22 -10.81
CA ALA A 135 7.59 16.34 -11.95
C ALA A 135 6.17 15.75 -11.96
N LEU A 136 5.68 15.30 -10.79
CA LEU A 136 4.31 14.78 -10.67
C LEU A 136 3.27 15.89 -10.87
N ARG A 137 3.49 17.08 -10.29
CA ARG A 137 2.58 18.22 -10.43
C ARG A 137 2.47 18.68 -11.88
N ASP A 138 3.60 18.85 -12.54
CA ASP A 138 3.67 19.20 -13.95
C ASP A 138 2.97 18.17 -14.84
N LEU A 139 3.15 16.88 -14.55
CA LEU A 139 2.44 15.81 -15.26
C LEU A 139 0.93 15.91 -15.07
N PHE A 140 0.47 16.11 -13.83
CA PHE A 140 -0.95 16.28 -13.51
C PHE A 140 -1.55 17.46 -14.28
N GLU A 141 -0.90 18.62 -14.26
CA GLU A 141 -1.38 19.85 -14.93
C GLU A 141 -1.42 19.70 -16.45
N ARG A 142 -0.44 19.01 -17.05
CA ARG A 142 -0.40 18.76 -18.50
C ARG A 142 -1.40 17.69 -18.94
N PHE A 143 -1.53 16.61 -18.18
CA PHE A 143 -2.38 15.48 -18.55
C PHE A 143 -3.87 15.77 -18.35
N GLN A 144 -4.20 16.56 -17.31
CA GLN A 144 -5.55 16.89 -16.88
C GLN A 144 -6.40 15.61 -16.68
N PRO A 145 -6.09 14.79 -15.66
CA PRO A 145 -6.80 13.54 -15.41
C PRO A 145 -8.23 13.77 -14.94
N ASP A 146 -9.13 12.84 -15.27
CA ASP A 146 -10.48 12.74 -14.71
C ASP A 146 -10.48 11.96 -13.39
N TYR A 147 -9.48 11.10 -13.17
CA TYR A 147 -9.32 10.29 -11.95
C TYR A 147 -7.84 10.17 -11.55
N CYS A 148 -7.58 10.09 -10.25
CA CYS A 148 -6.24 9.93 -9.70
C CYS A 148 -6.15 8.74 -8.74
N PHE A 149 -5.22 7.81 -8.96
CA PHE A 149 -4.95 6.72 -8.02
C PHE A 149 -3.58 6.92 -7.36
N ASN A 150 -3.60 7.12 -6.05
CA ASN A 150 -2.43 7.24 -5.21
C ASN A 150 -2.10 5.88 -4.59
N LEU A 151 -0.99 5.26 -4.97
CA LEU A 151 -0.71 3.86 -4.70
C LEU A 151 0.38 3.67 -3.64
N HIS A 152 -0.01 3.22 -2.45
CA HIS A 152 0.84 3.12 -1.25
C HIS A 152 0.83 1.73 -0.59
N ASP A 153 1.72 1.55 0.39
CA ASP A 153 1.72 0.42 1.33
C ASP A 153 1.44 0.92 2.75
N GLN A 154 0.74 0.10 3.54
CA GLN A 154 0.59 0.29 4.96
C GLN A 154 1.31 -0.80 5.77
N ARG A 155 1.60 -0.48 7.03
CA ARG A 155 2.31 -1.37 7.95
C ARG A 155 1.45 -2.57 8.36
N THR A 156 2.10 -3.61 8.88
CA THR A 156 1.45 -4.86 9.35
C THR A 156 0.57 -4.67 10.59
N LEU A 157 0.64 -3.53 11.27
CA LEU A 157 -0.03 -3.28 12.55
C LEU A 157 -1.53 -2.96 12.46
N PHE A 158 -2.08 -2.81 11.25
CA PHE A 158 -3.45 -2.36 11.04
C PHE A 158 -4.46 -3.51 11.01
N SER A 159 -5.58 -3.34 11.71
CA SER A 159 -6.80 -4.17 11.63
C SER A 159 -7.93 -3.43 10.92
N ALA A 160 -8.81 -4.16 10.26
CA ALA A 160 -10.03 -3.62 9.65
C ALA A 160 -11.13 -3.53 10.71
N GLY A 161 -11.21 -2.40 11.41
CA GLY A 161 -12.05 -2.23 12.60
C GLY A 161 -11.44 -2.83 13.86
N GLU A 162 -12.24 -2.91 14.92
CA GLU A 162 -11.86 -3.47 16.21
C GLU A 162 -12.06 -4.99 16.25
N ASN A 163 -11.31 -5.72 15.42
CA ASN A 163 -11.39 -7.17 15.37
C ASN A 163 -10.06 -7.81 14.95
N ASN A 164 -9.99 -9.14 15.04
CA ASN A 164 -8.82 -9.94 14.65
C ASN A 164 -8.75 -10.21 13.14
N LYS A 165 -8.99 -9.19 12.32
CA LYS A 165 -8.78 -9.26 10.88
C LYS A 165 -7.83 -8.14 10.47
N PRO A 166 -6.70 -8.47 9.84
CA PRO A 166 -5.80 -7.43 9.38
C PRO A 166 -6.47 -6.60 8.29
N ALA A 167 -6.14 -5.31 8.25
CA ALA A 167 -6.46 -4.49 7.11
C ALA A 167 -5.52 -4.86 5.96
N THR A 168 -5.87 -5.91 5.20
CA THR A 168 -5.04 -6.40 4.10
C THR A 168 -4.98 -5.38 2.96
N VAL A 169 -6.11 -4.74 2.67
CA VAL A 169 -6.19 -3.60 1.77
C VAL A 169 -6.97 -2.51 2.48
N SER A 170 -6.50 -1.27 2.41
CA SER A 170 -7.28 -0.13 2.85
C SER A 170 -7.43 0.89 1.73
N PHE A 171 -8.52 1.65 1.79
CA PHE A 171 -8.78 2.72 0.86
C PHE A 171 -9.09 4.02 1.58
N LEU A 172 -8.93 5.13 0.88
CA LEU A 172 -9.38 6.44 1.32
C LEU A 172 -9.78 7.30 0.12
N SER A 173 -10.92 7.99 0.26
CA SER A 173 -11.25 9.17 -0.54
C SER A 173 -10.77 10.39 0.27
N PRO A 174 -9.64 11.03 -0.09
CA PRO A 174 -9.01 12.07 0.71
C PRO A 174 -9.96 13.22 1.02
N ALA A 175 -9.72 13.92 2.11
CA ALA A 175 -10.48 15.12 2.42
C ALA A 175 -10.08 16.26 1.47
N SER A 176 -11.05 17.11 1.10
CA SER A 176 -10.82 18.33 0.32
C SER A 176 -10.84 19.59 1.19
N SER A 177 -11.18 19.47 2.47
CA SER A 177 -11.25 20.55 3.45
C SER A 177 -11.00 20.01 4.87
N PRO A 178 -10.61 20.86 5.84
CA PRO A 178 -10.55 20.49 7.25
C PRO A 178 -11.86 19.91 7.80
N GLU A 179 -12.99 20.39 7.30
CA GLU A 179 -14.35 19.95 7.65
C GLU A 179 -14.69 18.56 7.08
N ARG A 180 -13.90 18.07 6.12
CA ARG A 180 -14.06 16.79 5.43
C ARG A 180 -15.41 16.70 4.73
N ASP A 181 -15.77 17.75 4.01
CA ASP A 181 -16.99 17.80 3.21
C ASP A 181 -17.02 16.70 2.15
N ILE A 182 -18.21 16.24 1.78
CA ILE A 182 -18.41 15.34 0.64
C ILE A 182 -18.66 16.20 -0.60
N THR A 183 -17.57 16.63 -1.24
CA THR A 183 -17.64 17.32 -2.53
C THR A 183 -17.99 16.34 -3.65
N PRO A 184 -18.52 16.79 -4.82
CA PRO A 184 -18.91 15.89 -5.91
C PRO A 184 -17.79 14.93 -6.35
N ASN A 185 -16.56 15.43 -6.45
CA ASN A 185 -15.40 14.59 -6.78
C ASN A 185 -15.02 13.60 -5.66
N ARG A 186 -15.32 13.93 -4.39
CA ARG A 186 -15.07 13.04 -3.26
C ARG A 186 -16.12 11.93 -3.21
N GLU A 187 -17.37 12.27 -3.52
CA GLU A 187 -18.45 11.31 -3.72
C GLU A 187 -18.10 10.28 -4.81
N VAL A 188 -17.62 10.72 -5.97
CA VAL A 188 -17.17 9.81 -7.05
C VAL A 188 -16.08 8.85 -6.56
N ALA A 189 -15.06 9.36 -5.87
CA ALA A 189 -14.00 8.52 -5.31
C ALA A 189 -14.53 7.54 -4.25
N MET A 190 -15.48 7.95 -3.40
CA MET A 190 -16.13 7.07 -2.43
C MET A 190 -16.92 5.94 -3.11
N LYS A 191 -17.70 6.25 -4.16
CA LYS A 191 -18.45 5.25 -4.93
C LYS A 191 -17.52 4.27 -5.64
N LEU A 192 -16.40 4.75 -6.19
CA LEU A 192 -15.40 3.88 -6.80
C LEU A 192 -14.74 2.95 -5.76
N ILE A 193 -14.44 3.45 -4.56
CA ILE A 193 -13.96 2.62 -3.45
C ILE A 193 -15.01 1.58 -3.03
N ALA A 194 -16.29 1.95 -3.00
CA ALA A 194 -17.37 1.02 -2.71
C ALA A 194 -17.42 -0.14 -3.72
N ALA A 195 -17.21 0.13 -5.02
CA ALA A 195 -17.10 -0.89 -6.05
C ALA A 195 -15.95 -1.87 -5.78
N MET A 196 -14.74 -1.34 -5.54
CA MET A 196 -13.57 -2.15 -5.19
C MET A 196 -13.76 -2.96 -3.90
N ASN A 197 -14.34 -2.35 -2.87
CA ASN A 197 -14.66 -3.03 -1.62
C ASN A 197 -15.64 -4.17 -1.87
N HIS A 198 -16.76 -3.94 -2.56
CA HIS A 198 -17.73 -4.99 -2.87
C HIS A 198 -17.05 -6.18 -3.58
N ARG A 199 -16.17 -5.91 -4.54
CA ARG A 199 -15.38 -6.94 -5.20
C ARG A 199 -14.47 -7.70 -4.24
N LEU A 200 -13.66 -6.98 -3.45
CA LEU A 200 -12.68 -7.60 -2.56
C LEU A 200 -13.31 -8.33 -1.36
N GLN A 201 -14.50 -7.94 -0.90
CA GLN A 201 -15.23 -8.66 0.14
C GLN A 201 -15.57 -10.10 -0.29
N THR A 202 -15.66 -10.38 -1.60
CA THR A 202 -15.83 -11.75 -2.11
C THR A 202 -14.57 -12.62 -1.97
N LEU A 203 -13.40 -12.00 -1.76
CA LEU A 203 -12.10 -12.69 -1.67
C LEU A 203 -11.54 -12.69 -0.25
N ILE A 204 -11.66 -11.56 0.46
CA ILE A 204 -11.11 -11.33 1.80
C ILE A 204 -12.13 -10.64 2.73
N PRO A 205 -13.24 -11.32 3.06
CA PRO A 205 -14.35 -10.71 3.79
C PRO A 205 -13.92 -10.15 5.15
N GLY A 206 -14.19 -8.87 5.38
CA GLY A 206 -13.86 -8.13 6.59
C GLY A 206 -12.38 -7.77 6.76
N GLN A 207 -11.57 -7.86 5.70
CA GLN A 207 -10.15 -7.45 5.72
C GLN A 207 -9.89 -6.17 4.89
N ILE A 208 -10.97 -5.45 4.55
CA ILE A 208 -10.91 -4.14 3.90
C ILE A 208 -11.13 -3.07 4.95
N GLY A 209 -10.19 -2.13 5.05
CA GLY A 209 -10.26 -1.01 5.97
C GLY A 209 -10.38 0.34 5.27
N ARG A 210 -10.79 1.35 6.03
CA ARG A 210 -10.77 2.74 5.60
C ARG A 210 -9.63 3.46 6.32
N TYR A 211 -8.75 4.10 5.56
CA TYR A 211 -7.64 4.87 6.13
C TYR A 211 -8.15 6.18 6.74
N ASP A 212 -7.39 6.75 7.67
CA ASP A 212 -7.75 8.00 8.32
C ASP A 212 -7.84 9.15 7.30
N ASP A 213 -8.94 9.89 7.32
CA ASP A 213 -9.21 11.02 6.41
C ASP A 213 -8.86 12.37 7.06
N GLY A 214 -7.91 12.38 7.99
CA GLY A 214 -7.35 13.60 8.56
C GLY A 214 -6.78 14.51 7.47
N PHE A 215 -7.44 15.64 7.25
CA PHE A 215 -7.07 16.60 6.22
C PHE A 215 -5.64 17.10 6.40
N ASN A 216 -4.87 17.01 5.32
CA ASN A 216 -3.57 17.64 5.22
C ASN A 216 -3.32 18.03 3.77
N ASP A 217 -3.48 19.32 3.50
CA ASP A 217 -3.31 19.91 2.18
C ASP A 217 -1.87 19.83 1.63
N ASN A 218 -0.90 19.34 2.39
CA ASN A 218 0.44 19.02 1.89
C ASN A 218 0.55 17.57 1.35
N CYS A 219 -0.46 16.73 1.58
CA CYS A 219 -0.59 15.42 0.94
C CYS A 219 -1.00 15.58 -0.53
N VAL A 220 -0.43 14.75 -1.40
CA VAL A 220 -0.74 14.79 -2.83
C VAL A 220 -2.21 14.40 -3.06
N GLY A 221 -2.69 13.39 -2.34
CA GLY A 221 -4.09 12.95 -2.41
C GLY A 221 -5.09 14.06 -2.12
N ASP A 222 -4.97 14.69 -0.95
CA ASP A 222 -5.79 15.84 -0.53
C ASP A 222 -5.67 16.99 -1.54
N THR A 223 -4.46 17.30 -2.01
CA THR A 223 -4.24 18.38 -2.99
C THR A 223 -4.97 18.13 -4.30
N PHE A 224 -4.87 16.93 -4.88
CA PHE A 224 -5.56 16.62 -6.14
C PHE A 224 -7.08 16.54 -5.96
N GLN A 225 -7.53 16.10 -4.79
CA GLN A 225 -8.93 16.18 -4.39
C GLN A 225 -9.41 17.64 -4.27
N MET A 226 -8.63 18.54 -3.69
CA MET A 226 -8.92 19.98 -3.63
C MET A 226 -8.97 20.63 -5.01
N LEU A 227 -8.15 20.15 -5.96
CA LEU A 227 -8.16 20.59 -7.35
C LEU A 227 -9.34 20.01 -8.17
N GLY A 228 -10.29 19.35 -7.50
CA GLY A 228 -11.55 18.91 -8.10
C GLY A 228 -11.48 17.53 -8.78
N ILE A 229 -10.37 16.80 -8.65
CA ILE A 229 -10.21 15.49 -9.30
C ILE A 229 -10.52 14.37 -8.29
N PRO A 230 -11.44 13.44 -8.62
CA PRO A 230 -11.65 12.23 -7.83
C PRO A 230 -10.35 11.47 -7.61
N THR A 231 -9.88 11.43 -6.37
CA THR A 231 -8.62 10.80 -5.99
C THR A 231 -8.88 9.65 -5.02
N VAL A 232 -8.30 8.48 -5.31
CA VAL A 232 -8.40 7.30 -4.45
C VAL A 232 -7.00 6.92 -3.96
N LEU A 233 -6.86 6.83 -2.65
CA LEU A 233 -5.69 6.26 -2.00
C LEU A 233 -5.89 4.74 -1.85
N PHE A 234 -4.88 3.99 -2.27
CA PHE A 234 -4.74 2.56 -2.06
C PHE A 234 -3.65 2.31 -1.04
N GLU A 235 -3.94 1.51 -0.01
CA GLU A 235 -2.99 1.17 1.04
C GLU A 235 -2.84 -0.35 1.11
N SER A 236 -1.66 -0.85 0.70
CA SER A 236 -1.39 -2.28 0.66
C SER A 236 -0.88 -2.78 2.02
N GLY A 237 -1.76 -3.46 2.75
CA GLY A 237 -1.51 -3.96 4.10
C GLY A 237 -1.11 -5.43 4.12
N HIS A 238 -1.30 -6.07 5.28
CA HIS A 238 -0.88 -7.46 5.48
C HIS A 238 -2.00 -8.45 5.28
N TYR A 239 -1.75 -9.42 4.41
CA TYR A 239 -2.47 -10.68 4.40
C TYR A 239 -1.75 -11.66 5.34
N PRO A 240 -2.46 -12.49 6.14
CA PRO A 240 -1.84 -13.40 7.08
C PRO A 240 -0.70 -14.24 6.47
N ASN A 241 0.48 -14.20 7.11
CA ASN A 241 1.72 -14.86 6.69
C ASN A 241 2.33 -14.38 5.35
N ASP A 242 1.88 -13.25 4.80
CA ASP A 242 2.37 -12.69 3.54
C ASP A 242 3.32 -11.51 3.76
N TYR A 243 4.48 -11.77 4.37
CA TYR A 243 5.49 -10.74 4.62
C TYR A 243 6.17 -10.23 3.35
N GLU A 244 6.21 -11.04 2.28
CA GLU A 244 6.69 -10.61 0.96
C GLU A 244 5.64 -9.81 0.16
N ARG A 245 4.41 -9.71 0.68
CA ARG A 245 3.29 -8.98 0.08
C ARG A 245 2.96 -9.44 -1.34
N GLU A 246 2.96 -10.75 -1.57
CA GLU A 246 2.60 -11.34 -2.86
C GLU A 246 1.10 -11.63 -2.98
N LYS A 247 0.42 -11.95 -1.87
CA LYS A 247 -1.04 -12.05 -1.83
C LYS A 247 -1.70 -10.68 -1.77
N THR A 248 -1.15 -9.75 -1.00
CA THR A 248 -1.62 -8.35 -1.02
C THR A 248 -1.48 -7.75 -2.42
N ARG A 249 -0.36 -8.00 -3.13
CA ARG A 249 -0.16 -7.61 -4.54
C ARG A 249 -1.30 -8.08 -5.45
N GLU A 250 -1.71 -9.35 -5.34
CA GLU A 250 -2.85 -9.89 -6.11
C GLU A 250 -4.14 -9.12 -5.82
N LEU A 251 -4.40 -8.80 -4.55
CA LEU A 251 -5.61 -8.10 -4.14
C LEU A 251 -5.63 -6.65 -4.63
N ILE A 252 -4.47 -5.97 -4.63
CA ILE A 252 -4.35 -4.64 -5.25
C ILE A 252 -4.57 -4.74 -6.77
N PHE A 253 -4.03 -5.76 -7.44
CA PHE A 253 -4.29 -6.00 -8.86
C PHE A 253 -5.80 -6.15 -9.13
N VAL A 254 -6.50 -6.95 -8.33
CA VAL A 254 -7.96 -7.11 -8.44
C VAL A 254 -8.67 -5.76 -8.23
N ALA A 255 -8.25 -4.96 -7.26
CA ALA A 255 -8.84 -3.65 -6.99
C ALA A 255 -8.62 -2.68 -8.16
N LEU A 256 -7.42 -2.64 -8.73
CA LEU A 256 -7.09 -1.80 -9.88
C LEU A 256 -7.95 -2.18 -11.09
N VAL A 257 -8.05 -3.47 -11.41
CA VAL A 257 -8.89 -3.94 -12.53
C VAL A 257 -10.36 -3.61 -12.29
N GLU A 258 -10.88 -3.80 -11.07
CA GLU A 258 -12.27 -3.45 -10.73
C GLU A 258 -12.55 -1.95 -10.87
N ALA A 259 -11.62 -1.10 -10.42
CA ALA A 259 -11.76 0.35 -10.55
C ALA A 259 -11.80 0.77 -12.02
N LEU A 260 -10.87 0.24 -12.83
CA LEU A 260 -10.82 0.51 -14.27
C LEU A 260 -12.07 -0.01 -14.98
N HIS A 261 -12.53 -1.21 -14.64
CA HIS A 261 -13.78 -1.78 -15.17
C HIS A 261 -14.97 -0.88 -14.85
N THR A 262 -15.07 -0.39 -13.61
CA THR A 262 -16.18 0.46 -13.16
C THR A 262 -16.19 1.81 -13.90
N ILE A 263 -15.01 2.42 -14.09
CA ILE A 263 -14.86 3.66 -14.85
C ILE A 263 -15.18 3.43 -16.33
N ALA A 264 -14.62 2.40 -16.95
CA ALA A 264 -14.80 2.11 -18.37
C ALA A 264 -16.28 1.85 -18.73
N ASN A 265 -17.03 1.19 -17.85
CA ASN A 265 -18.44 0.87 -18.06
C ASN A 265 -19.44 1.93 -17.55
N ASP A 266 -18.95 3.06 -17.02
CA ASP A 266 -19.79 4.12 -16.45
C ASP A 266 -20.76 3.62 -15.36
N THR A 267 -20.30 2.68 -14.52
CA THR A 267 -21.12 2.03 -13.49
C THR A 267 -20.91 2.58 -12.08
N ILE A 268 -20.17 3.69 -11.93
CA ILE A 268 -19.91 4.33 -10.61
C ILE A 268 -21.22 4.66 -9.88
N GLU A 269 -22.24 5.13 -10.60
CA GLU A 269 -23.55 5.49 -10.03
C GLU A 269 -24.38 4.30 -9.53
N ALA A 270 -23.92 3.06 -9.76
CA ALA A 270 -24.52 1.88 -9.14
C ALA A 270 -24.18 1.73 -7.65
N PHE A 271 -23.22 2.52 -7.14
CA PHE A 271 -22.73 2.46 -5.76
C PHE A 271 -23.10 3.72 -4.98
N ASN A 272 -23.21 3.59 -3.65
CA ASN A 272 -23.57 4.69 -2.78
C ASN A 272 -22.42 5.08 -1.84
N THR A 273 -22.37 6.34 -1.43
CA THR A 273 -21.41 6.81 -0.42
C THR A 273 -21.59 6.09 0.93
N GLY A 274 -22.81 5.67 1.26
CA GLY A 274 -23.08 4.86 2.45
C GLY A 274 -22.27 3.55 2.51
N ASP A 275 -22.02 2.93 1.35
CA ASP A 275 -21.23 1.69 1.26
C ASP A 275 -19.76 1.97 1.61
N TYR A 276 -19.22 3.13 1.23
CA TYR A 276 -17.90 3.58 1.66
C TYR A 276 -17.82 3.81 3.18
N PHE A 277 -18.85 4.44 3.78
CA PHE A 277 -18.89 4.64 5.23
C PHE A 277 -19.11 3.34 6.02
N SER A 278 -19.59 2.28 5.38
CA SER A 278 -19.71 0.95 5.99
C SER A 278 -18.37 0.22 6.13
N ILE A 279 -17.33 0.66 5.39
CA ILE A 279 -15.98 0.12 5.52
C ILE A 279 -15.42 0.54 6.89
N PRO A 280 -14.99 -0.40 7.74
CA PRO A 280 -14.51 -0.07 9.08
C PRO A 280 -13.20 0.73 8.99
N ASN A 281 -13.02 1.71 9.87
CA ASN A 281 -11.75 2.43 9.98
C ASN A 281 -10.62 1.47 10.38
N ASN A 282 -9.39 1.79 9.97
CA ASN A 282 -8.21 1.08 10.45
C ASN A 282 -7.97 1.33 11.95
N HIS A 283 -7.65 0.27 12.69
CA HIS A 283 -7.14 0.35 14.08
C HIS A 283 -5.74 -0.27 14.17
N LYS A 284 -4.98 0.04 15.22
CA LYS A 284 -3.58 -0.40 15.39
C LYS A 284 -3.45 -1.61 16.32
N LEU A 285 -4.26 -2.64 16.09
CA LEU A 285 -4.43 -3.77 17.01
C LEU A 285 -3.47 -4.95 16.77
N PHE A 286 -2.64 -4.90 15.72
CA PHE A 286 -1.74 -6.00 15.39
C PHE A 286 -0.27 -5.76 15.80
N PHE A 287 0.33 -6.85 16.25
CA PHE A 287 1.77 -7.09 16.34
C PHE A 287 2.16 -8.14 15.29
N ASP A 288 3.42 -8.15 14.88
CA ASP A 288 3.94 -9.20 14.01
C ASP A 288 4.04 -10.52 14.77
N VAL A 289 4.49 -10.44 16.03
CA VAL A 289 4.47 -11.56 16.98
C VAL A 289 3.94 -11.10 18.33
N LEU A 290 2.97 -11.81 18.89
CA LEU A 290 2.46 -11.60 20.24
C LEU A 290 2.97 -12.73 21.15
N VAL A 291 3.80 -12.39 22.12
CA VAL A 291 4.37 -13.35 23.07
C VAL A 291 3.57 -13.34 24.36
N LYS A 292 3.09 -14.51 24.78
CA LYS A 292 2.37 -14.76 26.03
C LYS A 292 3.28 -15.47 27.03
N HIS A 293 3.13 -15.13 28.31
CA HIS A 293 3.92 -15.65 29.42
C HIS A 293 5.44 -15.39 29.33
N PRO A 294 5.90 -14.19 28.94
CA PRO A 294 7.32 -13.88 28.78
C PRO A 294 8.13 -14.04 30.08
N GLU A 295 7.49 -14.00 31.24
CA GLU A 295 8.10 -14.23 32.56
C GLU A 295 8.74 -15.61 32.70
N LEU A 296 8.29 -16.60 31.91
CA LEU A 296 8.85 -17.95 31.88
C LEU A 296 10.17 -18.01 31.10
N VAL A 297 10.46 -17.02 30.26
CA VAL A 297 11.73 -16.87 29.54
C VAL A 297 12.70 -15.97 30.34
N ASN A 298 12.18 -14.92 30.96
CA ASN A 298 12.98 -13.95 31.72
C ASN A 298 12.17 -13.38 32.89
N GLY A 299 12.64 -13.60 34.13
CA GLY A 299 11.98 -13.12 35.35
C GLY A 299 11.95 -11.59 35.54
N ALA A 300 12.50 -10.81 34.60
CA ALA A 300 12.35 -9.36 34.57
C ALA A 300 10.94 -8.91 34.12
N PHE A 301 10.17 -9.77 33.46
CA PHE A 301 8.76 -9.54 33.11
C PHE A 301 7.85 -9.89 34.28
N GLU A 302 6.77 -9.13 34.44
CA GLU A 302 5.77 -9.37 35.49
C GLU A 302 4.74 -10.41 35.05
N THR A 303 4.27 -11.23 35.97
CA THR A 303 3.21 -12.24 35.69
C THR A 303 1.96 -11.57 35.12
N GLY A 304 1.47 -12.10 33.99
CA GLY A 304 0.31 -11.56 33.29
C GLY A 304 0.64 -10.56 32.18
N GLN A 305 1.90 -10.15 32.03
CA GLN A 305 2.33 -9.34 30.89
C GLN A 305 2.36 -10.16 29.60
N SER A 306 2.20 -9.47 28.48
CA SER A 306 2.50 -9.95 27.13
C SER A 306 3.54 -9.03 26.50
N VAL A 307 4.30 -9.54 25.53
CA VAL A 307 5.24 -8.74 24.73
C VAL A 307 4.75 -8.69 23.28
N GLY A 308 4.49 -7.48 22.80
CA GLY A 308 4.16 -7.21 21.42
C GLY A 308 5.42 -6.91 20.63
N ILE A 309 5.69 -7.68 19.59
CA ILE A 309 6.88 -7.54 18.73
C ILE A 309 6.46 -7.03 17.36
N ARG A 310 7.22 -6.07 16.83
CA ARG A 310 7.10 -5.62 15.44
C ARG A 310 8.42 -5.79 14.72
N PHE A 311 8.36 -6.18 13.45
CA PHE A 311 9.54 -6.25 12.61
C PHE A 311 9.92 -4.86 12.08
N LYS A 312 11.19 -4.54 12.21
CA LYS A 312 11.84 -3.48 11.46
C LYS A 312 12.37 -4.08 10.17
N GLU A 313 11.92 -3.54 9.05
CA GLU A 313 12.48 -3.86 7.73
C GLU A 313 13.85 -3.21 7.58
N VAL A 314 14.85 -4.00 7.19
CA VAL A 314 16.22 -3.55 6.98
C VAL A 314 16.70 -4.06 5.62
N LEU A 315 17.12 -3.14 4.76
CA LEU A 315 17.79 -3.49 3.51
C LEU A 315 19.20 -4.01 3.80
N GLN A 316 19.47 -5.26 3.44
CA GLN A 316 20.77 -5.90 3.56
C GLN A 316 21.00 -6.78 2.32
N ASP A 317 22.14 -6.63 1.65
CA ASP A 317 22.52 -7.42 0.48
C ASP A 317 21.42 -7.47 -0.61
N LYS A 318 20.79 -6.31 -0.89
CA LYS A 318 19.66 -6.14 -1.83
C LYS A 318 18.41 -6.95 -1.49
N LYS A 319 18.22 -7.31 -0.23
CA LYS A 319 17.02 -7.98 0.29
C LYS A 319 16.53 -7.30 1.56
N ILE A 320 15.22 -7.39 1.82
CA ILE A 320 14.65 -6.91 3.08
C ILE A 320 14.72 -8.03 4.10
N ILE A 321 15.34 -7.72 5.23
CA ILE A 321 15.37 -8.59 6.40
C ILE A 321 14.49 -7.99 7.48
N PHE A 322 13.64 -8.84 8.07
CA PHE A 322 12.72 -8.46 9.14
C PHE A 322 13.38 -8.69 10.50
N ARG A 323 13.83 -7.60 11.14
CA ARG A 323 14.47 -7.66 12.47
C ARG A 323 13.42 -7.43 13.57
N PRO A 324 13.20 -8.37 14.50
CA PRO A 324 12.25 -8.18 15.58
C PRO A 324 12.65 -7.03 16.49
N LYS A 325 11.65 -6.33 17.01
CA LYS A 325 11.80 -5.33 18.06
C LYS A 325 10.62 -5.41 19.01
N ILE A 326 10.91 -5.33 20.30
CA ILE A 326 9.87 -5.13 21.31
C ILE A 326 9.23 -3.77 21.05
N ALA A 327 7.94 -3.79 20.72
CA ALA A 327 7.14 -2.60 20.47
C ALA A 327 6.35 -2.20 21.72
N GLU A 328 5.87 -3.17 22.49
CA GLU A 328 5.05 -2.94 23.68
C GLU A 328 5.19 -4.09 24.68
N ILE A 329 5.10 -3.77 25.97
CA ILE A 329 5.09 -4.73 27.09
C ILE A 329 3.96 -4.29 28.02
N GLY A 330 3.09 -5.22 28.42
CA GLY A 330 2.02 -4.92 29.37
C GLY A 330 0.83 -5.86 29.23
N ASP A 331 -0.34 -5.42 29.69
CA ASP A 331 -1.59 -6.09 29.38
C ASP A 331 -1.97 -5.78 27.92
N LEU A 332 -1.77 -6.77 27.04
CA LEU A 332 -2.11 -6.69 25.61
C LEU A 332 -3.42 -7.43 25.30
N ASN A 333 -4.36 -7.46 26.25
CA ASN A 333 -5.73 -7.90 25.98
C ASN A 333 -6.40 -7.01 24.92
N GLY A 334 -7.08 -7.61 23.94
CA GLY A 334 -7.68 -6.91 22.81
C GLY A 334 -6.72 -6.63 21.64
N PHE A 335 -5.43 -6.94 21.78
CA PHE A 335 -4.48 -6.95 20.68
C PHE A 335 -4.29 -8.35 20.10
N TYR A 336 -3.78 -8.40 18.87
CA TYR A 336 -3.59 -9.62 18.09
C TYR A 336 -2.17 -9.73 17.58
N GLY A 337 -1.68 -10.94 17.38
CA GLY A 337 -0.43 -11.22 16.67
C GLY A 337 -0.72 -11.88 15.32
N HIS A 338 0.03 -11.52 14.27
CA HIS A 338 0.07 -12.35 13.06
C HIS A 338 0.59 -13.75 13.36
N GLN A 339 1.47 -13.83 14.36
CA GLN A 339 1.86 -15.06 15.03
C GLN A 339 1.73 -14.88 16.55
N THR A 340 1.35 -15.93 17.26
CA THR A 340 1.32 -15.96 18.73
C THR A 340 2.28 -17.03 19.23
N ILE A 341 3.12 -16.68 20.20
CA ILE A 341 4.03 -17.61 20.87
C ILE A 341 3.62 -17.68 22.35
N GLU A 342 3.40 -18.88 22.86
CA GLU A 342 3.12 -19.13 24.27
C GLU A 342 4.33 -19.77 24.94
N CYS A 343 4.87 -19.15 25.99
CA CYS A 343 6.09 -19.62 26.66
C CYS A 343 5.83 -20.69 27.75
N ILE A 344 4.82 -21.55 27.60
CA ILE A 344 4.26 -22.37 28.69
C ILE A 344 5.07 -23.66 29.00
N ASP A 345 6.11 -24.03 28.24
CA ASP A 345 7.02 -25.12 28.63
C ASP A 345 8.50 -24.79 28.36
N SER A 346 9.33 -24.95 29.40
CA SER A 346 10.79 -24.76 29.38
C SER A 346 11.55 -25.73 28.45
N LYS A 347 10.93 -26.84 28.04
CA LYS A 347 11.54 -27.83 27.13
C LYS A 347 11.20 -27.64 25.66
N ASP A 348 10.11 -26.92 25.37
CA ASP A 348 9.60 -26.64 24.04
C ASP A 348 9.04 -25.21 24.03
N PHE A 349 9.87 -24.21 24.37
CA PHE A 349 9.52 -22.86 23.98
C PHE A 349 9.34 -22.93 22.46
N GLY A 350 8.13 -22.73 21.94
CA GLY A 350 7.76 -22.98 20.54
C GLY A 350 8.49 -22.11 19.51
N PHE A 351 9.69 -21.62 19.83
CA PHE A 351 10.63 -20.94 18.98
C PHE A 351 11.24 -21.92 17.97
N SER A 352 10.90 -21.76 16.70
CA SER A 352 11.69 -22.36 15.62
C SER A 352 13.11 -21.77 15.64
N PRO A 353 14.11 -22.42 15.02
CA PRO A 353 15.43 -21.83 14.82
C PRO A 353 15.37 -20.43 14.16
N GLU A 354 14.32 -20.13 13.40
CA GLU A 354 14.11 -18.82 12.77
C GLU A 354 13.66 -17.73 13.75
N GLN A 355 13.23 -18.10 14.96
CA GLN A 355 12.74 -17.18 15.99
C GLN A 355 13.79 -16.92 17.10
N HIS A 356 15.05 -17.30 16.87
CA HIS A 356 16.15 -17.11 17.83
C HIS A 356 16.34 -15.64 18.22
N GLU A 357 16.25 -14.71 17.25
CA GLU A 357 16.37 -13.27 17.53
C GLU A 357 15.29 -12.75 18.50
N ILE A 358 14.08 -13.33 18.45
CA ILE A 358 13.02 -12.98 19.40
C ILE A 358 13.36 -13.50 20.80
N LEU A 359 13.82 -14.75 20.89
CA LEU A 359 14.19 -15.34 22.16
C LEU A 359 15.34 -14.57 22.83
N ASP A 360 16.33 -14.15 22.05
CA ASP A 360 17.44 -13.32 22.54
C ASP A 360 16.96 -11.96 23.04
N LEU A 361 16.06 -11.28 22.30
CA LEU A 361 15.44 -10.03 22.77
C LEU A 361 14.73 -10.19 24.11
N LEU A 362 14.01 -11.29 24.32
CA LEU A 362 13.32 -11.56 25.58
C LEU A 362 14.31 -11.87 26.71
N ARG A 363 15.35 -12.66 26.47
CA ARG A 363 16.38 -13.03 27.46
C ARG A 363 17.25 -11.84 27.89
N GLU A 364 17.58 -10.97 26.95
CA GLU A 364 18.41 -9.79 27.19
C GLU A 364 17.64 -8.61 27.77
N PHE A 365 16.30 -8.68 27.81
CA PHE A 365 15.46 -7.64 28.39
C PHE A 365 15.86 -7.38 29.84
N LYS A 366 16.17 -6.11 30.12
CA LYS A 366 16.44 -5.61 31.48
C LYS A 366 15.36 -4.61 31.82
N ASN A 367 14.66 -4.87 32.92
CA ASN A 367 13.72 -3.91 33.47
C ASN A 367 14.51 -2.74 34.07
N LEU A 368 14.64 -1.64 33.31
CA LEU A 368 15.18 -0.39 33.81
C LEU A 368 14.10 0.22 34.72
N LYS A 369 14.07 -0.24 35.98
CA LYS A 369 13.23 0.37 37.02
C LYS A 369 13.59 1.82 37.26
#